data_AF-A0AAW1T4E2-F1
#
_entry.id   AF-A0AAW1T4E2-F1
#
_cell.length_a   1.000
_cell.length_b   1.000
_cell.length_c   1.000
_cell.angle_alpha   90.00
_cell.angle_beta   90.00
_cell.angle_gamma   90.00
#
_symmetry.space_group_name_H-M   'P 1'
#
loop_
_entity.id
_entity.type
_entity.pdbx_description
1 polymer ?
#
loop_
_entity_poly.entity_id
_entity_poly.type
_entity_poly.pdbx_seq_one_letter_code
_entity_poly.pdbx_strand_id
1 'polypeptide(L)'
;MRFCDYPDRLAPFFNHFPAENMMFIDFKEFVESPEAVIRRVLDFLGLEQQHFQYQQLPAGMKTDYGNRTLQPTAAHILRNHFQDSGRRLEELTQQSFSWVAPEQSGLQPGSKKENK
;
A
#
# COMPACT_ATOMS: atom_id res chain seq x y z
N MET A 1 -6.42 -13.00 17.33
CA MET A 1 -5.13 -12.47 16.86
C MET A 1 -5.38 -11.59 15.63
N ARG A 2 -5.35 -10.25 15.77
CA ARG A 2 -5.57 -9.28 14.67
C ARG A 2 -4.21 -8.87 14.09
N PHE A 3 -3.59 -9.73 13.28
CA PHE A 3 -2.25 -9.45 12.75
C PHE A 3 -2.24 -8.41 11.62
N CYS A 4 -3.38 -8.16 10.98
CA CYS A 4 -3.48 -7.35 9.77
C CYS A 4 -4.23 -6.03 9.95
N ASP A 5 -4.57 -5.64 11.19
CA ASP A 5 -5.29 -4.39 11.48
C ASP A 5 -4.27 -3.28 11.78
N TYR A 6 -3.88 -2.54 10.75
CA TYR A 6 -2.89 -1.46 10.86
C TYR A 6 -3.30 -0.35 11.83
N PRO A 7 -4.55 0.17 11.81
CA PRO A 7 -5.00 1.18 12.77
C PRO A 7 -4.76 0.79 14.23
N ASP A 8 -5.18 -0.41 14.62
CA ASP A 8 -5.05 -0.89 16.01
C ASP A 8 -3.56 -1.04 16.42
N ARG A 9 -2.67 -1.31 15.46
CA ARG A 9 -1.22 -1.42 15.68
C ARG A 9 -0.51 -0.09 15.74
N LEU A 10 -0.98 0.90 14.98
CA LEU A 10 -0.40 2.23 14.91
C LEU A 10 -0.88 3.13 16.03
N ALA A 11 -2.11 2.93 16.53
CA ALA A 11 -2.70 3.78 17.57
C ALA A 11 -1.79 4.01 18.81
N PRO A 12 -1.06 3.01 19.35
CA PRO A 12 -0.14 3.24 20.46
C PRO A 12 0.99 4.21 20.12
N PHE A 13 1.46 4.26 18.88
CA PHE A 13 2.53 5.18 18.48
C PHE A 13 2.04 6.63 18.47
N PHE A 14 0.80 6.87 18.03
CA PHE A 14 0.19 8.22 18.03
C PHE A 14 -0.03 8.78 19.45
N ASN A 15 -0.06 7.91 20.47
CA ASN A 15 -0.10 8.35 21.87
C ASN A 15 1.25 8.89 22.38
N HIS A 16 2.35 8.58 21.69
CA HIS A 16 3.72 8.88 22.14
C HIS A 16 4.49 9.81 21.20
N PHE A 17 4.16 9.80 19.91
CA PHE A 17 4.80 10.63 18.90
C PHE A 17 3.75 11.46 18.17
N PRO A 18 4.05 12.74 17.87
CA PRO A 18 3.17 13.55 17.05
C PRO A 18 3.15 13.01 15.62
N ALA A 19 2.03 13.22 14.92
CA ALA A 19 1.83 12.72 13.55
C ALA A 19 2.91 13.20 12.57
N GLU A 20 3.41 14.43 12.75
CA GLU A 20 4.49 15.03 11.95
C GLU A 20 5.83 14.29 12.06
N ASN A 21 6.03 13.48 13.10
CA ASN A 21 7.22 12.65 13.28
C ASN A 21 7.03 11.21 12.76
N MET A 22 5.97 10.96 12.00
CA MET A 22 5.72 9.67 11.37
C MET A 22 5.58 9.86 9.86
N MET A 23 6.23 8.98 9.11
CA MET A 23 6.10 8.92 7.66
C MET A 23 5.58 7.55 7.25
N PHE A 24 4.53 7.53 6.42
CA PHE A 24 3.94 6.32 5.88
C PHE A 24 4.22 6.23 4.39
N ILE A 25 4.77 5.11 3.95
CA ILE A 25 5.16 4.87 2.56
C ILE A 25 4.23 3.82 1.96
N ASP A 26 3.57 4.16 0.85
CA ASP A 26 2.88 3.17 0.04
C ASP A 26 3.91 2.33 -0.72
N PHE A 27 3.90 1.02 -0.51
CA PHE A 27 4.84 0.13 -1.17
C PHE A 27 4.68 0.11 -2.69
N LYS A 28 3.45 0.25 -3.21
CA LYS A 28 3.21 0.32 -4.66
C LYS A 28 3.91 1.54 -5.24
N GLU A 29 3.75 2.70 -4.61
CA GLU A 29 4.43 3.94 -5.01
C GLU A 29 5.96 3.79 -4.93
N PHE A 30 6.47 3.16 -3.87
CA PHE A 30 7.91 2.91 -3.72
C PHE A 30 8.48 2.02 -4.84
N VAL A 31 7.74 1.00 -5.27
CA VAL A 31 8.16 0.12 -6.37
C VAL A 31 8.09 0.85 -7.72
N GLU A 32 7.04 1.67 -7.94
CA GLU A 32 6.84 2.41 -9.19
C GLU A 32 7.78 3.61 -9.34
N SER A 33 8.17 4.25 -8.24
CA SER A 33 8.98 5.48 -8.24
C SER A 33 9.93 5.56 -7.02
N PRO A 34 10.88 4.62 -6.88
CA PRO A 34 11.74 4.51 -5.70
C PRO A 34 12.56 5.77 -5.41
N GLU A 35 13.11 6.42 -6.45
CA GLU A 35 13.87 7.65 -6.30
C GLU A 35 13.04 8.77 -5.66
N ALA A 36 11.81 8.98 -6.14
CA ALA A 36 10.94 10.03 -5.62
C ALA A 36 10.56 9.78 -4.16
N VAL A 37 10.28 8.52 -3.80
CA VAL A 37 9.99 8.15 -2.41
C VAL A 37 11.21 8.37 -1.52
N ILE A 38 12.40 7.96 -1.94
CA ILE A 38 13.64 8.17 -1.17
C ILE A 38 13.90 9.66 -0.94
N ARG A 39 13.67 10.51 -1.96
CA ARG A 39 13.81 11.97 -1.80
C ARG A 39 12.88 12.53 -0.73
N ARG A 40 11.62 12.07 -0.65
CA ARG A 40 10.72 12.45 0.44
C ARG A 40 11.18 11.94 1.80
N VAL A 41 11.77 10.74 1.86
CA VAL A 41 12.36 10.22 3.11
C VAL A 41 13.54 11.08 3.56
N LEU A 42 14.42 11.49 2.64
CA LEU A 42 15.53 12.39 2.95
C LEU A 42 15.02 13.74 3.46
N ASP A 43 14.00 14.29 2.80
CA ASP A 43 13.35 15.54 3.22
C ASP A 43 12.77 15.44 4.64
N PHE A 44 12.01 14.36 4.90
CA PHE A 44 11.44 14.07 6.22
C PHE A 44 12.51 13.95 7.32
N LEU A 45 13.68 13.38 7.00
CA LEU A 45 14.82 13.27 7.92
C LEU A 45 15.64 14.57 8.04
N GLY A 46 15.30 15.63 7.29
CA GLY A 46 16.06 16.87 7.25
C GLY A 46 17.43 16.74 6.58
N LEU A 47 17.58 15.79 5.66
CA LEU A 47 18.83 15.53 4.94
C LEU A 47 18.87 16.25 3.59
N GLU A 48 20.05 16.72 3.22
CA GLU A 48 20.26 17.41 1.95
C GLU A 48 20.14 16.45 0.75
N GLN A 49 19.23 16.76 -0.16
CA GLN A 49 18.95 15.92 -1.34
C GLN A 49 19.94 16.13 -2.50
N GLN A 50 20.72 17.21 -2.47
CA GLN A 50 21.60 17.64 -3.57
C GLN A 50 22.75 16.66 -3.85
N HIS A 51 23.16 15.91 -2.84
CA HIS A 51 24.22 14.90 -2.95
C HIS A 51 23.69 13.50 -3.20
N PHE A 52 22.36 13.32 -3.22
CA PHE A 52 21.75 12.02 -3.47
C PHE A 52 21.74 11.70 -4.96
N GLN A 53 22.46 10.65 -5.33
CA GLN A 53 22.44 10.05 -6.66
C GLN A 53 21.71 8.72 -6.59
N TYR A 54 20.57 8.63 -7.29
CA TYR A 54 19.84 7.38 -7.38
C TYR A 54 20.58 6.41 -8.29
N GLN A 55 20.81 5.20 -7.78
CA GLN A 55 21.34 4.09 -8.55
C GLN A 55 20.36 2.93 -8.48
N GLN A 56 19.80 2.57 -9.64
CA GLN A 56 18.96 1.38 -9.72
C GLN A 56 19.82 0.13 -9.56
N LEU A 57 19.56 -0.63 -8.51
CA LEU A 57 20.21 -1.91 -8.26
C LEU A 57 19.41 -3.04 -8.91
N PRO A 58 20.08 -4.12 -9.37
CA PRO A 58 19.38 -5.35 -9.75
C PRO A 58 18.64 -5.92 -8.54
N ALA A 59 17.49 -6.55 -8.77
CA ALA A 59 16.70 -7.16 -7.71
C ALA A 59 17.53 -8.20 -6.92
N GLY A 60 17.87 -7.88 -5.67
CA GLY A 60 18.71 -8.72 -4.80
C GLY A 60 18.02 -9.99 -4.30
N MET A 61 16.68 -10.02 -4.29
CA MET A 61 15.87 -11.19 -3.94
C MET A 61 14.96 -11.55 -5.11
N LYS A 62 15.34 -12.58 -5.89
CA LYS A 62 14.43 -13.24 -6.84
C LYS A 62 13.54 -14.21 -6.08
N THR A 63 12.64 -13.69 -5.25
CA THR A 63 11.60 -14.53 -4.67
C THR A 63 10.49 -14.72 -5.70
N ASP A 64 10.24 -15.98 -6.05
CA ASP A 64 9.34 -16.42 -7.11
C ASP A 64 7.85 -16.32 -6.70
N TYR A 65 7.44 -15.14 -6.24
CA TYR A 65 6.05 -14.87 -5.82
C TYR A 65 5.09 -14.69 -7.00
N GLY A 66 5.61 -14.61 -8.24
CA GLY A 66 4.88 -14.15 -9.43
C GLY A 66 3.70 -15.00 -9.89
N ASN A 67 3.54 -16.23 -9.39
CA ASN A 67 2.60 -17.19 -9.97
C ASN A 67 1.38 -17.51 -9.09
N ARG A 68 1.21 -16.82 -7.94
CA ARG A 68 0.06 -17.06 -7.05
C ARG A 68 -0.94 -15.93 -7.15
N THR A 69 -1.84 -16.03 -8.12
CA THR A 69 -2.99 -15.14 -8.20
C THR A 69 -4.04 -15.57 -7.17
N LEU A 70 -4.48 -14.64 -6.33
CA LEU A 70 -5.59 -14.88 -5.42
C LEU A 70 -6.89 -15.11 -6.21
N GLN A 71 -7.68 -16.10 -5.81
CA GLN A 71 -9.00 -16.33 -6.41
C GLN A 71 -9.87 -15.06 -6.33
N PRO A 72 -10.57 -14.64 -7.41
CA PRO A 72 -11.31 -13.37 -7.43
C PRO A 72 -12.31 -13.21 -6.28
N THR A 73 -13.01 -14.29 -5.93
CA THR A 73 -13.97 -14.29 -4.81
C THR A 73 -13.28 -14.05 -3.47
N ALA A 74 -12.14 -14.69 -3.24
CA ALA A 74 -11.35 -14.48 -2.02
C ALA A 74 -10.81 -13.04 -1.96
N ALA A 75 -10.36 -12.50 -3.09
CA ALA A 75 -9.93 -11.10 -3.18
C ALA A 75 -11.07 -10.13 -2.84
N HIS A 76 -12.27 -10.38 -3.35
CA HIS A 76 -13.45 -9.56 -3.03
C HIS A 76 -13.82 -9.64 -1.54
N ILE A 77 -13.87 -10.84 -0.96
CA ILE A 77 -14.18 -11.03 0.46
C ILE A 77 -13.15 -10.29 1.33
N LEU A 78 -11.86 -10.43 1.05
CA LEU A 78 -10.81 -9.78 1.84
C LEU A 78 -10.87 -8.26 1.72
N ARG A 79 -11.12 -7.71 0.52
CA ARG A 79 -11.29 -6.26 0.33
C ARG A 79 -12.45 -5.73 1.17
N ASN A 80 -13.61 -6.38 1.10
CA ASN A 80 -14.77 -5.96 1.88
C ASN A 80 -14.50 -6.08 3.39
N HIS A 81 -13.84 -7.17 3.82
CA HIS A 81 -13.53 -7.41 5.22
C HIS A 81 -12.63 -6.32 5.82
N PHE A 82 -11.64 -5.83 5.05
CA PHE A 82 -10.69 -4.82 5.52
C PHE A 82 -11.06 -3.39 5.15
N GLN A 83 -12.19 -3.15 4.48
CA GLN A 83 -12.57 -1.81 4.01
C GLN A 83 -12.66 -0.79 5.17
N ASP A 84 -13.33 -1.14 6.26
CA ASP A 84 -13.45 -0.26 7.43
C ASP A 84 -12.11 -0.02 8.13
N SER A 85 -11.25 -1.05 8.20
CA SER A 85 -9.90 -0.92 8.75
C SER A 85 -9.03 -0.02 7.86
N GLY A 86 -9.14 -0.15 6.54
CA GLY A 86 -8.49 0.73 5.57
C GLY A 86 -8.91 2.19 5.73
N ARG A 87 -10.21 2.48 5.81
CA ARG A 87 -10.70 3.86 6.04
C ARG A 87 -10.18 4.44 7.35
N ARG A 88 -10.23 3.66 8.45
CA ARG A 88 -9.68 4.08 9.76
C ARG A 88 -8.18 4.35 9.69
N LEU A 89 -7.45 3.63 8.84
CA LEU A 89 -6.02 3.85 8.64
C LEU A 89 -5.79 5.22 7.99
N GLU A 90 -6.51 5.52 6.91
CA GLU A 90 -6.40 6.80 6.21
C GLU A 90 -6.79 7.98 7.10
N GLU A 91 -7.83 7.81 7.93
CA GLU A 91 -8.22 8.80 8.95
C GLU A 91 -7.11 9.00 10.01
N LEU A 92 -6.48 7.92 10.47
CA LEU A 92 -5.43 7.99 11.48
C LEU A 92 -4.15 8.64 10.93
N THR A 93 -3.77 8.31 9.69
CA THR A 93 -2.53 8.80 9.08
C THR A 93 -2.71 10.08 8.26
N GLN A 94 -3.96 10.51 8.02
CA GLN A 94 -4.31 11.63 7.12
C GLN A 94 -3.71 11.45 5.72
N GLN A 95 -3.63 10.21 5.24
CA GLN A 95 -3.00 9.83 3.97
C GLN A 95 -3.79 8.72 3.30
N SER A 96 -3.99 8.82 1.98
CA SER A 96 -4.62 7.78 1.17
C SER A 96 -3.62 6.70 0.74
N PHE A 97 -4.09 5.44 0.65
CA PHE A 97 -3.28 4.31 0.19
C PHE A 97 -3.90 3.63 -1.03
N SER A 98 -3.05 3.23 -1.97
CA SER A 98 -3.46 2.63 -3.26
C SER A 98 -4.25 1.33 -3.13
N TRP A 99 -4.22 0.68 -1.96
CA TRP A 99 -4.86 -0.59 -1.68
C TRP A 99 -6.13 -0.48 -0.81
N VAL A 100 -6.43 0.70 -0.26
CA VAL A 100 -7.64 0.93 0.57
C VAL A 100 -8.85 1.24 -0.30
N ALA A 101 -8.68 2.03 -1.37
CA ALA A 101 -9.76 2.38 -2.28
C ALA A 101 -9.33 2.33 -3.74
N PRO A 102 -9.55 1.20 -4.44
CA PRO A 102 -9.78 1.26 -5.87
C PRO A 102 -11.27 1.54 -6.10
N GLU A 103 -11.62 2.74 -6.56
CA GLU A 103 -12.93 2.94 -7.19
C GLU A 103 -13.14 1.93 -8.34
N GLN A 104 -14.39 1.52 -8.48
CA GLN A 104 -14.88 0.40 -9.26
C GLN A 104 -14.80 0.65 -10.77
N SER A 105 -14.39 -0.35 -11.57
CA SER A 105 -15.10 -0.68 -12.83
C SER A 105 -14.66 -2.05 -13.37
N GLY A 106 -15.64 -2.92 -13.67
CA GLY A 106 -15.46 -3.99 -14.65
C GLY A 106 -15.77 -5.44 -14.26
N LEU A 107 -16.61 -5.73 -13.27
CA LEU A 107 -17.27 -7.05 -13.21
C LEU A 107 -18.59 -6.98 -13.99
N GLN A 108 -18.53 -7.23 -15.31
CA GLN A 108 -19.72 -7.70 -16.02
C GLN A 108 -19.87 -9.21 -15.74
N PRO A 109 -21.00 -9.67 -15.16
CA PRO A 109 -21.27 -11.09 -15.05
C PRO A 109 -21.71 -11.64 -16.41
N GLY A 110 -20.92 -12.57 -16.94
CA GLY A 110 -21.34 -13.68 -17.80
C GLY A 110 -22.27 -13.38 -18.98
N SER A 111 -21.71 -13.12 -20.16
CA SER A 111 -22.34 -13.57 -21.40
C SER A 111 -21.82 -14.96 -21.74
N LYS A 112 -22.59 -16.00 -21.41
CA LYS A 112 -22.52 -17.28 -22.13
C LYS A 112 -22.75 -16.96 -23.60
N LYS A 113 -21.77 -17.21 -24.48
CA LYS A 113 -22.06 -17.42 -25.90
C LYS A 113 -22.27 -18.90 -26.11
N GLU A 114 -23.55 -19.26 -26.18
CA GLU A 114 -24.04 -20.50 -26.75
C GLU A 114 -23.47 -20.69 -28.15
N ASN A 115 -22.95 -21.89 -28.40
CA ASN A 115 -22.63 -22.38 -29.74
C ASN A 115 -23.91 -22.51 -30.56
N LYS A 116 -23.87 -22.04 -31.80
CA LYS A 116 -24.64 -22.65 -32.88
C LYS A 116 -23.89 -22.54 -34.20
#